data_AF-A0A4R1Q4Q6-F1
#
_entry.id   AF-A0A4R1Q4Q6-F1
#
_cell.length_a   1.000
_cell.length_b   1.000
_cell.length_c   1.000
_cell.angle_alpha   90.00
_cell.angle_beta   90.00
_cell.angle_gamma   90.00
#
_symmetry.space_group_name_H-M   'P 1'
#
loop_
_entity.id
_entity.type
_entity.pdbx_description
1 polymer ?
#
loop_
_entity_poly.entity_id
_entity_poly.type
_entity_poly.pdbx_seq_one_letter_code
_entity_poly.pdbx_strand_id
1 'polypeptide(L)'
;MSKINRAKKGFASLFATILALVTVETASAVTLDLTQEQKEEYYKQYVQIVDKAMEKKPGISIELSPMEDFPLEAWIEPKEFEARIQDMVEQHLETERKKLNALSSTTKEAVTNLNGETSKTTYIYVPDTIWQIEVTGKFETQYNPYNGRQLFANADNISSKVISSFATWEQTSYEASLIDGGRTYSIRIEGVLSLSGVSFEKAFTIEFHCNEVGKIS
;
A
#
# COMPACT_ATOMS: atom_id res chain seq x y z
N MET A 1 25.84 -12.97 -26.14
CA MET A 1 24.92 -13.86 -26.88
C MET A 1 24.40 -14.92 -25.91
N SER A 2 23.15 -14.82 -25.48
CA SER A 2 22.29 -15.96 -25.15
C SER A 2 20.90 -15.42 -24.84
N LYS A 3 19.98 -15.61 -25.79
CA LYS A 3 18.54 -15.41 -25.61
C LYS A 3 18.02 -16.63 -24.86
N ILE A 4 17.32 -16.45 -23.75
CA ILE A 4 16.57 -17.54 -23.12
C ILE A 4 15.08 -17.23 -23.28
N ASN A 5 14.45 -18.13 -24.04
CA ASN A 5 13.04 -18.12 -24.43
C ASN A 5 12.11 -18.31 -23.23
N ARG A 6 11.06 -17.49 -23.19
CA ARG A 6 9.89 -17.62 -22.32
C ARG A 6 8.98 -18.71 -22.90
N ALA A 7 8.84 -19.83 -22.19
CA ALA A 7 7.84 -20.86 -22.51
C ALA A 7 6.66 -20.72 -21.54
N LYS A 8 5.50 -20.29 -22.07
CA LYS A 8 4.20 -20.32 -21.39
C LYS A 8 3.82 -21.79 -21.13
N LYS A 9 3.50 -22.14 -19.88
CA LYS A 9 2.82 -23.40 -19.53
C LYS A 9 1.43 -23.06 -19.03
N GLY A 10 0.42 -23.49 -19.78
CA GLY A 10 -0.97 -23.37 -19.40
C GLY A 10 -1.32 -24.31 -18.25
N PHE A 11 -2.24 -23.86 -17.39
CA PHE A 11 -2.94 -24.70 -16.44
C PHE A 11 -4.44 -24.42 -16.57
N ALA A 12 -5.17 -25.42 -17.01
CA ALA A 12 -6.62 -25.46 -16.92
C ALA A 12 -7.01 -25.80 -15.47
N SER A 13 -7.91 -25.01 -14.87
CA SER A 13 -8.56 -25.38 -13.61
C SER A 13 -10.07 -25.15 -13.74
N LEU A 14 -10.81 -26.25 -13.58
CA LEU A 14 -12.27 -26.30 -13.50
C LEU A 14 -12.76 -25.56 -12.24
N PHE A 15 -13.80 -24.73 -12.38
CA PHE A 15 -14.64 -24.33 -11.26
C PHE A 15 -16.08 -24.76 -11.52
N ALA A 16 -16.66 -25.50 -10.58
CA ALA A 16 -18.05 -25.91 -10.57
C ALA A 16 -18.93 -24.75 -10.07
N THR A 17 -19.92 -24.36 -10.86
CA THR A 17 -20.84 -23.27 -10.56
C THR A 17 -22.03 -23.78 -9.72
N ILE A 18 -22.20 -23.26 -8.51
CA ILE A 18 -23.46 -23.34 -7.75
C ILE A 18 -24.27 -22.09 -8.09
N LEU A 19 -25.43 -22.30 -8.70
CA LEU A 19 -26.36 -21.25 -9.14
C LEU A 19 -27.27 -20.86 -7.96
N ALA A 20 -27.00 -19.72 -7.33
CA ALA A 20 -27.98 -19.03 -6.48
C ALA A 20 -28.61 -17.91 -7.31
N LEU A 21 -29.89 -18.04 -7.65
CA LEU A 21 -30.68 -16.99 -8.31
C LEU A 21 -30.86 -15.82 -7.34
N VAL A 22 -30.11 -14.75 -7.55
CA VAL A 22 -30.46 -13.40 -7.11
C VAL A 22 -30.74 -12.61 -8.38
N THR A 23 -31.99 -12.21 -8.58
CA THR A 23 -32.39 -11.34 -9.68
C THR A 23 -31.85 -9.93 -9.40
N VAL A 24 -30.71 -9.60 -9.98
CA VAL A 24 -30.21 -8.24 -10.10
C VAL A 24 -30.78 -7.66 -11.39
N GLU A 25 -31.45 -6.52 -11.31
CA GLU A 25 -31.81 -5.72 -12.48
C GLU A 25 -30.53 -5.37 -13.24
N THR A 26 -30.36 -5.97 -14.42
CA THR A 26 -29.23 -5.73 -15.29
C THR A 26 -29.37 -4.35 -15.92
N ALA A 27 -28.59 -3.38 -15.42
CA ALA A 27 -28.24 -2.21 -16.22
C ALA A 27 -27.57 -2.73 -17.50
N SER A 28 -28.25 -2.57 -18.63
CA SER A 28 -27.76 -3.02 -19.93
C SER A 28 -26.50 -2.24 -20.27
N ALA A 29 -25.34 -2.90 -20.21
CA ALA A 29 -24.09 -2.37 -20.70
C ALA A 29 -24.24 -2.13 -22.21
N VAL A 30 -24.20 -0.86 -22.64
CA VAL A 30 -24.18 -0.51 -24.06
C VAL A 30 -22.84 -0.98 -24.62
N THR A 31 -22.85 -2.08 -25.37
CA THR A 31 -21.67 -2.57 -26.06
C THR A 31 -21.30 -1.59 -27.18
N LEU A 32 -20.13 -0.95 -27.08
CA LEU A 32 -19.62 -0.09 -28.14
C LEU A 32 -19.22 -0.93 -29.35
N ASP A 33 -19.81 -0.66 -30.51
CA ASP A 33 -19.41 -1.30 -31.78
C ASP A 33 -18.16 -0.62 -32.33
N LEU A 34 -17.00 -0.98 -31.77
CA LEU A 34 -15.69 -0.39 -32.09
C LEU A 34 -14.97 -1.19 -33.19
N THR A 35 -14.33 -0.47 -34.12
CA THR A 35 -13.38 -1.08 -35.05
C THR A 35 -12.14 -1.60 -34.33
N GLN A 36 -11.37 -2.46 -34.99
CA GLN A 36 -10.12 -2.98 -34.43
C GLN A 36 -9.14 -1.85 -34.10
N GLU A 37 -9.00 -0.86 -34.98
CA GLU A 37 -8.12 0.29 -34.76
C GLU A 37 -8.56 1.13 -33.55
N GLN A 38 -9.87 1.29 -33.34
CA GLN A 38 -10.40 2.01 -32.19
C GLN A 38 -10.12 1.25 -30.88
N LYS A 39 -10.25 -0.08 -30.88
CA LYS A 39 -9.92 -0.91 -29.72
C LYS A 39 -8.43 -0.82 -29.36
N GLU A 40 -7.54 -0.84 -30.36
CA GLU A 40 -6.11 -0.69 -30.13
C GLU A 40 -5.76 0.67 -29.51
N GLU A 41 -6.42 1.73 -29.95
CA GLU A 41 -6.24 3.07 -29.40
C GLU A 41 -6.79 3.20 -27.97
N TYR A 42 -7.98 2.63 -27.72
CA TYR A 42 -8.56 2.61 -26.37
C TYR A 42 -7.67 1.82 -25.40
N TYR A 43 -7.16 0.66 -25.83
CA TYR A 43 -6.31 -0.17 -25.00
C TYR A 43 -5.01 0.56 -24.58
N LYS A 44 -4.38 1.32 -25.49
CA LYS A 44 -3.21 2.16 -25.13
C LYS A 44 -3.56 3.20 -24.07
N GLN A 45 -4.74 3.84 -24.18
CA GLN A 45 -5.19 4.80 -23.18
C GLN A 45 -5.49 4.12 -21.85
N TYR A 46 -6.10 2.93 -21.85
CA TYR A 46 -6.35 2.16 -20.64
C TYR A 46 -5.05 1.81 -19.92
N VAL A 47 -4.01 1.37 -20.65
CA VAL A 47 -2.68 1.10 -20.07
C VAL A 47 -2.15 2.35 -19.37
N GLN A 48 -2.17 3.51 -20.04
CA GLN A 48 -1.72 4.77 -19.45
C GLN A 48 -2.53 5.20 -18.22
N ILE A 49 -3.84 4.96 -18.23
CA ILE A 49 -4.73 5.22 -17.10
C ILE A 49 -4.35 4.38 -15.90
N VAL A 50 -4.15 3.06 -16.10
CA VAL A 50 -3.75 2.13 -15.03
C VAL A 50 -2.37 2.48 -14.51
N ASP A 51 -1.38 2.70 -15.39
CA ASP A 51 -0.01 3.07 -14.99
C ASP A 51 -0.01 4.32 -14.10
N LYS A 52 -0.71 5.38 -14.53
CA LYS A 52 -0.84 6.63 -13.77
C LYS A 52 -1.59 6.46 -12.44
N ALA A 53 -2.57 5.55 -12.40
CA ALA A 53 -3.26 5.24 -11.15
C ALA A 53 -2.33 4.52 -10.16
N MET A 54 -1.49 3.61 -10.66
CA MET A 54 -0.56 2.81 -9.83
C MET A 54 0.64 3.63 -9.33
N GLU A 55 1.17 4.59 -10.11
CA GLU A 55 2.24 5.51 -9.69
C GLU A 55 1.93 6.21 -8.36
N LYS A 56 0.65 6.46 -8.07
CA LYS A 56 0.23 7.23 -6.90
C LYS A 56 -0.07 6.38 -5.67
N LYS A 57 -0.06 5.04 -5.78
CA LYS A 57 -0.72 4.14 -4.82
C LYS A 57 0.07 2.85 -4.56
N PRO A 58 1.21 2.93 -3.87
CA PRO A 58 1.93 1.73 -3.45
C PRO A 58 1.05 0.88 -2.53
N GLY A 59 0.99 -0.42 -2.78
CA GLY A 59 0.26 -1.41 -1.98
C GLY A 59 -0.93 -2.04 -2.70
N ILE A 60 -1.24 -1.54 -3.90
CA ILE A 60 -2.29 -2.04 -4.80
C ILE A 60 -1.61 -2.39 -6.12
N SER A 61 -2.00 -3.50 -6.73
CA SER A 61 -1.67 -3.80 -8.12
C SER A 61 -2.96 -3.98 -8.91
N ILE A 62 -3.18 -3.10 -9.88
CA ILE A 62 -4.21 -3.25 -10.91
C ILE A 62 -3.46 -3.50 -12.21
N GLU A 63 -3.77 -4.61 -12.86
CA GLU A 63 -3.17 -4.98 -14.14
C GLU A 63 -4.26 -5.23 -15.17
N LEU A 64 -3.99 -4.86 -16.42
CA LEU A 64 -4.88 -5.18 -17.53
C LEU A 64 -4.57 -6.58 -18.05
N SER A 65 -5.63 -7.34 -18.33
CA SER A 65 -5.51 -8.52 -19.16
C SER A 65 -4.97 -8.14 -20.55
N PRO A 66 -4.16 -9.00 -21.18
CA PRO A 66 -3.75 -8.79 -22.57
C PRO A 66 -4.95 -8.45 -23.46
N MET A 67 -4.75 -7.59 -24.45
CA MET A 67 -5.82 -7.12 -25.32
C MET A 67 -6.60 -8.28 -25.98
N GLU A 68 -5.92 -9.37 -26.32
CA GLU A 68 -6.54 -10.56 -26.91
C GLU A 68 -7.55 -11.26 -25.98
N ASP A 69 -7.33 -11.12 -24.67
CA ASP A 69 -8.15 -11.69 -23.60
C ASP A 69 -9.06 -10.62 -22.94
N PHE A 70 -9.10 -9.40 -23.49
CA PHE A 70 -9.85 -8.30 -22.88
C PHE A 70 -11.37 -8.50 -23.08
N PRO A 71 -12.18 -8.47 -22.00
CA PRO A 71 -13.60 -8.79 -22.07
C PRO A 71 -14.35 -7.87 -23.03
N LEU A 72 -15.29 -8.43 -23.82
CA LEU A 72 -16.04 -7.65 -24.82
C LEU A 72 -16.89 -6.55 -24.19
N GLU A 73 -17.40 -6.81 -23.00
CA GLU A 73 -18.18 -5.88 -22.16
C GLU A 73 -17.34 -4.81 -21.47
N ALA A 74 -16.01 -4.96 -21.45
CA ALA A 74 -15.10 -4.01 -20.82
C ALA A 74 -14.68 -2.87 -21.76
N TRP A 75 -15.01 -2.94 -23.06
CA TRP A 75 -14.78 -1.87 -24.02
C TRP A 75 -15.75 -0.71 -23.81
N ILE A 76 -15.29 0.30 -23.09
CA ILE A 76 -16.01 1.54 -22.75
C ILE A 76 -15.21 2.77 -23.15
N GLU A 77 -15.75 3.98 -23.04
CA GLU A 77 -14.95 5.17 -23.33
C GLU A 77 -13.77 5.31 -22.35
N PRO A 78 -12.57 5.74 -22.77
CA PRO A 78 -11.40 5.92 -21.89
C PRO A 78 -11.67 6.76 -20.64
N LYS A 79 -12.53 7.77 -20.76
CA LYS A 79 -12.94 8.60 -19.63
C LYS A 79 -13.77 7.81 -18.60
N GLU A 80 -14.66 6.93 -19.05
CA GLU A 80 -15.44 6.07 -18.18
C GLU A 80 -14.55 5.01 -17.53
N PHE A 81 -13.61 4.45 -18.29
CA PHE A 81 -12.60 3.53 -17.77
C PHE A 81 -11.74 4.17 -16.69
N GLU A 82 -11.26 5.40 -16.90
CA GLU A 82 -10.52 6.17 -15.88
C GLU A 82 -11.34 6.35 -14.59
N ALA A 83 -12.63 6.69 -14.71
CA ALA A 83 -13.51 6.83 -13.55
C ALA A 83 -13.66 5.51 -12.78
N ARG A 84 -13.79 4.38 -13.47
CA ARG A 84 -13.87 3.05 -12.83
C ARG A 84 -12.58 2.68 -12.10
N ILE A 85 -11.41 2.92 -12.72
CA ILE A 85 -10.11 2.66 -12.07
C ILE A 85 -9.94 3.54 -10.83
N GLN A 86 -10.32 4.81 -10.91
CA GLN A 86 -10.26 5.72 -9.76
C GLN A 86 -11.18 5.27 -8.61
N ASP A 87 -12.41 4.84 -8.93
CA ASP A 87 -13.34 4.30 -7.94
C ASP A 87 -12.81 3.03 -7.25
N MET A 88 -12.23 2.10 -8.02
CA MET A 88 -11.59 0.89 -7.47
C MET A 88 -10.45 1.24 -6.50
N VAL A 89 -9.59 2.20 -6.88
CA VAL A 89 -8.50 2.68 -6.02
C VAL A 89 -9.05 3.31 -4.75
N GLU A 90 -10.04 4.18 -4.86
CA GLU A 90 -10.62 4.89 -3.70
C GLU A 90 -11.30 3.92 -2.73
N GLN A 91 -12.05 2.94 -3.24
CA GLN A 91 -12.67 1.89 -2.43
C GLN A 91 -11.64 1.06 -1.67
N HIS A 92 -10.50 0.74 -2.30
CA HIS A 92 -9.40 0.06 -1.62
C HIS A 92 -8.83 0.92 -0.49
N LEU A 93 -8.55 2.20 -0.75
CA LEU A 93 -8.01 3.13 0.24
C LEU A 93 -8.96 3.35 1.42
N GLU A 94 -10.27 3.47 1.17
CA GLU A 94 -11.25 3.59 2.24
C GLU A 94 -11.33 2.31 3.07
N THR A 95 -11.22 1.14 2.43
CA THR A 95 -11.15 -0.15 3.14
C THR A 95 -9.89 -0.24 4.01
N GLU A 96 -8.73 0.13 3.46
CA GLU A 96 -7.47 0.23 4.19
C GLU A 96 -7.63 1.14 5.42
N ARG A 97 -8.08 2.38 5.21
CA ARG A 97 -8.27 3.38 6.26
C ARG A 97 -9.19 2.86 7.36
N LYS A 98 -10.32 2.26 6.99
CA LYS A 98 -11.28 1.68 7.93
C LYS A 98 -10.66 0.54 8.76
N LYS A 99 -9.95 -0.38 8.11
CA LYS A 99 -9.31 -1.52 8.78
C LYS A 99 -8.18 -1.08 9.71
N LEU A 100 -7.32 -0.15 9.28
CA LEU A 100 -6.23 0.36 10.10
C LEU A 100 -6.74 1.20 11.28
N ASN A 101 -7.77 2.04 11.08
CA ASN A 101 -8.37 2.81 12.17
C ASN A 101 -8.99 1.91 13.25
N ALA A 102 -9.60 0.79 12.87
CA ALA A 102 -10.13 -0.19 13.82
C ALA A 102 -9.05 -0.83 14.70
N LEU A 103 -7.77 -0.78 14.29
CA LEU A 103 -6.64 -1.32 15.04
C LEU A 103 -5.89 -0.27 15.86
N SER A 104 -6.17 1.02 15.68
CA SER A 104 -5.47 2.12 16.36
C SER A 104 -5.42 1.94 17.89
N SER A 105 -6.47 1.37 18.50
CA SER A 105 -6.54 1.09 19.94
C SER A 105 -5.76 -0.15 20.41
N THR A 106 -5.27 -0.98 19.48
CA THR A 106 -4.52 -2.22 19.77
C THR A 106 -3.02 -2.08 19.56
N THR A 107 -2.59 -0.91 19.11
CA THR A 107 -1.19 -0.58 18.89
C THR A 107 -0.43 -0.66 20.20
N LYS A 108 0.65 -1.46 20.25
CA LYS A 108 1.51 -1.53 21.43
C LYS A 108 2.18 -0.18 21.68
N GLU A 109 2.32 0.18 22.96
CA GLU A 109 3.12 1.34 23.36
C GLU A 109 4.55 1.21 22.84
N ALA A 110 5.19 2.35 22.57
CA ALA A 110 6.60 2.33 22.24
C ALA A 110 7.44 1.81 23.41
N VAL A 111 8.43 0.97 23.10
CA VAL A 111 9.33 0.37 24.07
C VAL A 111 10.75 0.82 23.77
N THR A 112 11.37 1.52 24.72
CA THR A 112 12.79 1.89 24.63
C THR A 112 13.66 0.85 25.34
N ASN A 113 14.63 0.29 24.64
CA ASN A 113 15.58 -0.66 25.19
C ASN A 113 16.77 0.04 25.88
N LEU A 114 17.63 -0.76 26.53
CA LEU A 114 18.80 -0.23 27.26
C LEU A 114 19.84 0.47 26.36
N ASN A 115 19.80 0.23 25.04
CA ASN A 115 20.68 0.86 24.06
C ASN A 115 20.13 2.20 23.54
N GLY A 116 18.95 2.62 24.02
CA GLY A 116 18.27 3.85 23.61
C GLY A 116 17.50 3.72 22.30
N GLU A 117 17.33 2.51 21.77
CA GLU A 117 16.48 2.26 20.61
C GLU A 117 15.03 2.13 21.07
N THR A 118 14.13 2.82 20.38
CA THR A 118 12.70 2.80 20.65
C THR A 118 11.99 2.08 19.52
N SER A 119 11.25 1.03 19.87
CA SER A 119 10.43 0.25 18.94
C SER A 119 8.97 0.56 19.14
N LYS A 120 8.24 0.78 18.04
CA LYS A 120 6.79 0.95 18.02
C LYS A 120 6.21 0.08 16.92
N THR A 121 5.07 -0.53 17.20
CA THR A 121 4.40 -1.36 16.21
C THR A 121 3.36 -0.56 15.46
N THR A 122 3.17 -0.85 14.18
CA THR A 122 2.08 -0.34 13.35
C THR A 122 1.57 -1.45 12.45
N TYR A 123 0.60 -1.13 11.60
CA TYR A 123 -0.03 -2.06 10.69
C TYR A 123 -0.04 -1.49 9.27
N ILE A 124 0.17 -2.35 8.28
CA ILE A 124 -0.01 -2.06 6.86
C ILE A 124 -1.09 -2.97 6.27
N TYR A 125 -1.72 -2.53 5.19
CA TYR A 125 -2.77 -3.26 4.48
C TYR A 125 -2.33 -3.62 3.06
N VAL A 126 -2.09 -4.92 2.83
CA VAL A 126 -1.56 -5.50 1.58
C VAL A 126 -1.82 -7.01 1.55
N PRO A 127 -2.05 -7.65 0.39
CA PRO A 127 -3.26 -7.56 -0.42
C PRO A 127 -4.49 -8.05 0.39
N ASP A 128 -5.33 -7.10 0.81
CA ASP A 128 -6.51 -7.34 1.66
C ASP A 128 -6.29 -7.93 3.06
N THR A 129 -5.02 -8.08 3.44
CA THR A 129 -4.57 -8.62 4.72
C THR A 129 -3.87 -7.53 5.53
N ILE A 130 -4.02 -7.58 6.84
CA ILE A 130 -3.32 -6.68 7.75
C ILE A 130 -2.02 -7.35 8.19
N TRP A 131 -0.92 -6.62 8.03
CA TRP A 131 0.41 -7.04 8.46
C TRP A 131 0.93 -6.12 9.54
N GLN A 132 1.47 -6.73 10.58
CA GLN A 132 2.07 -6.01 11.69
C GLN A 132 3.54 -5.69 11.35
N ILE A 133 3.91 -4.42 11.43
CA ILE A 133 5.27 -3.93 11.19
C ILE A 133 5.83 -3.36 12.50
N GLU A 134 6.99 -3.82 12.93
CA GLU A 134 7.76 -3.18 13.99
C GLU A 134 8.70 -2.16 13.36
N VAL A 135 8.64 -0.92 13.83
CA VAL A 135 9.55 0.16 13.46
C VAL A 135 10.43 0.46 14.67
N THR A 136 11.74 0.47 14.47
CA THR A 136 12.74 0.76 15.50
C THR A 136 13.57 1.94 15.05
N GLY A 137 13.76 2.90 15.95
CA GLY A 137 14.64 4.06 15.72
C GLY A 137 15.38 4.44 16.98
N LYS A 138 16.52 5.11 16.82
CA LYS A 138 17.24 5.74 17.92
C LYS A 138 16.94 7.23 17.90
N PHE A 139 16.49 7.76 19.03
CA PHE A 139 16.05 9.14 19.12
C PHE A 139 16.78 9.85 20.24
N GLU A 140 17.18 11.08 19.98
CA GLU A 140 17.78 11.96 20.97
C GLU A 140 16.81 13.08 21.33
N THR A 141 16.75 13.40 22.61
CA THR A 141 15.95 14.52 23.12
C THR A 141 16.85 15.53 23.82
N GLN A 142 16.47 16.81 23.72
CA GLN A 142 17.19 17.91 24.34
C GLN A 142 16.21 18.87 25.03
N TYR A 143 16.59 19.31 26.24
CA TYR A 143 15.78 20.23 27.00
C TYR A 143 15.82 21.61 26.36
N ASN A 144 14.65 22.14 26.04
CA ASN A 144 14.47 23.48 25.53
C ASN A 144 13.99 24.39 26.68
N PRO A 145 14.82 25.35 27.15
CA PRO A 145 14.46 26.21 28.28
C PRO A 145 13.35 27.22 27.93
N TYR A 146 13.21 27.62 26.67
CA TYR A 146 12.13 28.52 26.24
C TYR A 146 10.76 27.84 26.31
N ASN A 147 10.71 26.55 25.96
CA ASN A 147 9.48 25.76 25.99
C ASN A 147 9.29 25.02 27.33
N GLY A 148 10.28 25.06 28.22
CA GLY A 148 10.24 24.44 29.54
C GLY A 148 10.21 22.91 29.51
N ARG A 149 10.70 22.25 28.46
CA ARG A 149 10.50 20.79 28.25
C ARG A 149 11.52 20.14 27.31
N GLN A 150 11.54 18.81 27.30
CA GLN A 150 12.25 18.02 26.30
C GLN A 150 11.57 18.08 24.92
N LEU A 151 12.38 18.15 23.88
CA LEU A 151 12.01 18.07 22.46
C LEU A 151 12.95 17.11 21.76
N PHE A 152 12.56 16.59 20.59
CA PHE A 152 13.48 15.83 19.76
C PHE A 152 14.60 16.71 19.22
N ALA A 153 15.82 16.17 19.22
CA ALA A 153 17.02 16.77 18.66
C ALA A 153 17.51 16.03 17.42
N ASN A 154 17.41 14.69 17.43
CA ASN A 154 17.87 13.85 16.32
C ASN A 154 17.11 12.50 16.26
N ALA A 155 17.11 11.88 15.07
CA ALA A 155 16.60 10.53 14.82
C ALA A 155 17.54 9.80 13.86
N ASP A 156 18.03 8.64 14.28
CA ASP A 156 18.98 7.82 13.54
C ASP A 156 18.57 6.33 13.56
N ASN A 157 19.19 5.53 12.70
CA ASN A 157 19.03 4.07 12.65
C ASN A 157 17.57 3.62 12.52
N ILE A 158 16.77 4.34 11.73
CA ILE A 158 15.39 3.98 11.44
C ILE A 158 15.36 2.69 10.62
N SER A 159 14.76 1.65 11.17
CA SER A 159 14.58 0.35 10.55
C SER A 159 13.17 -0.17 10.79
N SER A 160 12.73 -1.07 9.92
CA SER A 160 11.42 -1.71 10.03
C SER A 160 11.47 -3.16 9.60
N LYS A 161 10.60 -3.98 10.19
CA LYS A 161 10.46 -5.40 9.85
C LYS A 161 9.02 -5.86 10.06
N VAL A 162 8.60 -6.84 9.27
CA VAL A 162 7.32 -7.51 9.49
C VAL A 162 7.42 -8.48 10.66
N ILE A 163 6.41 -8.50 11.52
CA ILE A 163 6.25 -9.48 12.58
C ILE A 163 5.48 -10.68 12.00
N SER A 164 6.17 -11.51 11.22
CA SER A 164 5.60 -12.71 10.61
C SER A 164 6.69 -13.74 10.33
N SER A 165 6.33 -15.02 10.35
CA SER A 165 7.20 -16.14 9.92
C SER A 165 6.97 -16.56 8.47
N PHE A 166 5.95 -16.02 7.80
CA PHE A 166 5.53 -16.45 6.46
C PHE A 166 5.68 -15.36 5.40
N ALA A 167 5.96 -14.11 5.80
CA ALA A 167 6.25 -13.00 4.90
C ALA A 167 7.57 -12.33 5.27
N THR A 168 8.18 -11.66 4.31
CA THR A 168 9.38 -10.82 4.51
C THR A 168 9.06 -9.37 4.18
N TRP A 169 9.67 -8.45 4.91
CA TRP A 169 9.60 -7.01 4.64
C TRP A 169 11.02 -6.48 4.45
N GLU A 170 11.25 -5.86 3.31
CA GLU A 170 12.49 -5.16 2.99
C GLU A 170 12.21 -3.66 2.96
N GLN A 171 12.75 -2.93 3.93
CA GLN A 171 12.70 -1.47 3.93
C GLN A 171 13.60 -0.94 2.81
N THR A 172 13.06 -0.13 1.91
CA THR A 172 13.80 0.45 0.79
C THR A 172 14.21 1.90 1.06
N SER A 173 13.39 2.66 1.77
CA SER A 173 13.67 4.06 2.11
C SER A 173 12.95 4.49 3.38
N TYR A 174 13.38 5.62 3.94
CA TYR A 174 12.60 6.36 4.93
C TYR A 174 12.86 7.86 4.81
N GLU A 175 11.89 8.65 5.25
CA GLU A 175 11.99 10.09 5.41
C GLU A 175 11.45 10.46 6.79
N ALA A 176 12.27 11.13 7.61
CA ALA A 176 11.91 11.58 8.94
C ALA A 176 11.80 13.10 8.98
N SER A 177 10.69 13.60 9.52
CA SER A 177 10.42 15.03 9.65
C SER A 177 9.98 15.39 11.07
N LEU A 178 10.48 16.51 11.60
CA LEU A 178 10.01 17.06 12.86
C LEU A 178 8.76 17.90 12.62
N ILE A 179 7.69 17.57 13.35
CA ILE A 179 6.43 18.31 13.35
C ILE A 179 6.09 18.75 14.79
N ASP A 180 4.98 19.48 14.91
CA ASP A 180 4.42 19.90 16.20
C ASP A 180 5.44 20.65 17.10
N GLY A 181 6.25 21.52 16.48
CA GLY A 181 7.27 22.30 17.19
C GLY A 181 8.43 21.47 17.75
N GLY A 182 8.73 20.32 17.14
CA GLY A 182 9.82 19.42 17.57
C GLY A 182 9.41 18.37 18.59
N ARG A 183 8.10 18.22 18.87
CA ARG A 183 7.58 17.20 19.78
C ARG A 183 7.42 15.83 19.15
N THR A 184 7.27 15.79 17.84
CA THR A 184 6.87 14.58 17.13
C THR A 184 7.78 14.38 15.94
N TYR A 185 8.31 13.18 15.80
CA TYR A 185 8.86 12.72 14.53
C TYR A 185 7.76 12.02 13.75
N SER A 186 7.48 12.52 12.55
CA SER A 186 6.67 11.81 11.54
C SER A 186 7.61 11.16 10.55
N ILE A 187 7.56 9.83 10.50
CA ILE A 187 8.47 9.00 9.72
C ILE A 187 7.66 8.28 8.65
N ARG A 188 7.91 8.62 7.38
CA ARG A 188 7.40 7.89 6.23
C ARG A 188 8.40 6.80 5.85
N ILE A 189 7.93 5.56 5.75
CA ILE A 189 8.76 4.40 5.42
C ILE A 189 8.21 3.76 4.16
N GLU A 190 9.11 3.41 3.24
CA GLU A 190 8.81 2.60 2.06
C GLU A 190 9.49 1.24 2.17
N GLY A 191 8.86 0.23 1.57
CA GLY A 191 9.45 -1.09 1.48
C GLY A 191 8.63 -2.05 0.64
N VAL A 192 9.11 -3.27 0.56
CA VAL A 192 8.53 -4.36 -0.22
C VAL A 192 8.15 -5.50 0.72
N LEU A 193 6.87 -5.83 0.75
CA LEU A 193 6.36 -7.03 1.40
C LEU A 193 6.39 -8.19 0.40
N SER A 194 7.03 -9.31 0.74
CA SER A 194 7.04 -10.51 -0.09
C SER A 194 6.43 -11.71 0.63
N LEU A 195 5.55 -12.43 -0.07
CA LEU A 195 4.84 -13.63 0.41
C LEU A 195 4.56 -14.54 -0.79
N SER A 196 4.86 -15.84 -0.64
CA SER A 196 4.51 -16.87 -1.65
C SER A 196 4.98 -16.54 -3.08
N GLY A 197 6.13 -15.88 -3.23
CA GLY A 197 6.70 -15.51 -4.53
C GLY A 197 6.08 -14.26 -5.18
N VAL A 198 5.21 -13.54 -4.46
CA VAL A 198 4.62 -12.26 -4.88
C VAL A 198 5.18 -11.15 -3.99
N SER A 199 5.42 -9.98 -4.60
CA SER A 199 5.96 -8.81 -3.92
C SER A 199 5.02 -7.62 -4.08
N PHE A 200 4.92 -6.81 -3.04
CA PHE A 200 4.06 -5.65 -2.97
C PHE A 200 4.84 -4.48 -2.38
N GLU A 201 5.02 -3.41 -3.15
CA GLU A 201 5.56 -2.16 -2.64
C GLU A 201 4.53 -1.49 -1.73
N LYS A 202 4.95 -0.88 -0.62
CA LYS A 202 4.06 -0.14 0.28
C LYS A 202 4.80 1.03 0.91
N ALA A 203 4.07 2.12 1.11
CA ALA A 203 4.51 3.22 1.95
C ALA A 203 3.53 3.39 3.13
N PHE A 204 4.04 3.72 4.31
CA PHE A 204 3.23 4.08 5.48
C PHE A 204 3.94 5.13 6.32
N THR A 205 3.18 5.81 7.19
CA THR A 205 3.70 6.80 8.12
C THR A 205 3.46 6.35 9.56
N ILE A 206 4.45 6.56 10.42
CA ILE A 206 4.35 6.34 11.86
C ILE A 206 4.87 7.57 12.60
N GLU A 207 4.22 7.91 13.71
CA GLU A 207 4.61 9.02 14.56
C GLU A 207 5.17 8.53 15.89
N PHE A 208 6.25 9.18 16.33
CA PHE A 208 6.84 9.05 17.65
C PHE A 208 6.72 10.38 18.37
N HIS A 209 6.19 10.39 19.58
CA HIS A 209 5.93 11.59 20.37
C HIS A 209 6.86 11.66 21.58
N CYS A 210 7.46 12.83 21.80
CA CYS A 210 8.28 13.15 22.95
C CYS A 210 7.43 13.94 23.97
N ASN A 211 7.28 13.39 25.18
CA ASN A 211 6.60 14.09 26.27
C ASN A 211 7.51 15.14 26.93
N GLU A 212 7.00 15.84 27.96
CA GLU A 212 7.72 16.94 28.60
C GLU A 212 9.06 16.55 29.23
N VAL A 213 9.21 15.28 29.63
CA VAL A 213 10.40 14.73 30.31
C VAL A 213 11.28 13.87 29.39
N GLY A 214 10.97 13.80 28.10
CA GLY A 214 11.81 13.12 27.11
C GLY A 214 11.46 11.65 26.90
N LYS A 215 10.37 11.14 27.49
CA LYS A 215 9.86 9.80 27.20
C LYS A 215 9.23 9.80 25.81
N ILE A 216 9.53 8.76 25.03
CA ILE A 216 9.05 8.58 23.66
C ILE A 216 7.89 7.57 23.63
N SER A 217 6.86 7.83 22.85
CA SER A 217 5.66 6.99 22.67
C SER A 217 5.18 6.90 21.23
#